data_AF-A0A7W2KLL4-F1
#
_entry.id   AF-A0A7W2KLL4-F1
#
_cell.length_a   1.000
_cell.length_b   1.000
_cell.length_c   1.000
_cell.angle_alpha   90.00
_cell.angle_beta   90.00
_cell.angle_gamma   90.00
#
_symmetry.space_group_name_H-M   'P 1'
#
loop_
_entity.id
_entity.type
_entity.pdbx_description
1 polymer ?
#
loop_
_entity_poly.entity_id
_entity_poly.type
_entity_poly.pdbx_seq_one_letter_code
_entity_poly.pdbx_strand_id
1 'polypeptide(L)'
;LEHDLVREAVVTVPDGKQLVGYVVLASEAADWQAQLAEHLRRGLPDYMVPNQWLALDSLPLSPNGKLDRKALPRPDQTAKARDYQAPATPTEIALAEIWQAVLGAGPVGVTENFFALGGDSIMSIQVVSRARQAGIHITPKALFQHQTVQRLAAVAQLGEAVVPRIDQGPVTGSAPLLPFQQWFFAQRMSEPQHWNQSLLLRGTETVDAAALEQALLALYAQHDALRLRFADGSAEHGPLQPAQPLLWR
;
A
#
# COMPACT_ATOMS: atom_id res chain seq x y z
N LEU A 1 -22.79 1.55 -14.05
CA LEU A 1 -22.80 0.10 -13.81
C LEU A 1 -23.91 -0.44 -14.69
N GLU A 2 -23.57 -0.90 -15.88
CA GLU A 2 -24.56 -1.40 -16.85
C GLU A 2 -24.74 -2.90 -16.60
N HIS A 3 -25.78 -3.24 -15.83
CA HIS A 3 -26.12 -4.61 -15.51
C HIS A 3 -27.64 -4.73 -15.42
N ASP A 4 -28.22 -5.80 -15.96
CA ASP A 4 -29.68 -5.97 -16.08
C ASP A 4 -30.40 -5.96 -14.72
N LEU A 5 -29.69 -6.33 -13.65
CA LEU A 5 -30.19 -6.29 -12.27
C LEU A 5 -30.27 -4.89 -11.66
N VAL A 6 -29.73 -3.85 -12.29
CA VAL A 6 -29.52 -2.54 -11.66
C VAL A 6 -30.26 -1.44 -12.42
N ARG A 7 -31.23 -0.82 -11.75
CA ARG A 7 -31.96 0.35 -12.26
C ARG A 7 -31.13 1.63 -12.08
N GLU A 8 -30.58 1.81 -10.89
CA GLU A 8 -29.80 2.98 -10.49
C GLU A 8 -28.64 2.54 -9.58
N ALA A 9 -27.51 3.22 -9.65
CA ALA A 9 -26.38 2.94 -8.79
C ALA A 9 -25.55 4.18 -8.46
N VAL A 10 -25.01 4.22 -7.25
CA VAL A 10 -23.96 5.17 -6.86
C VAL A 10 -22.92 4.49 -5.98
N VAL A 11 -21.65 4.82 -6.22
CA VAL A 11 -20.54 4.37 -5.38
C VAL A 11 -20.01 5.56 -4.58
N THR A 12 -19.81 5.38 -3.28
CA THR A 12 -19.23 6.40 -2.39
C THR A 12 -18.15 5.80 -1.50
N VAL A 13 -17.40 6.66 -0.81
CA VAL A 13 -16.39 6.27 0.18
C VAL A 13 -16.72 6.96 1.52
N PRO A 14 -17.71 6.46 2.28
CA PRO A 14 -18.27 7.19 3.42
C PRO A 14 -17.23 7.54 4.50
N ASP A 15 -16.31 6.61 4.77
CA ASP A 15 -15.28 6.74 5.82
C ASP A 15 -13.88 7.01 5.24
N GLY A 16 -13.76 7.35 3.95
CA GLY A 16 -12.49 7.57 3.26
C GLY A 16 -11.64 6.32 3.01
N LYS A 17 -12.09 5.14 3.47
CA LYS A 17 -11.31 3.89 3.45
C LYS A 17 -11.82 2.82 2.48
N GLN A 18 -13.13 2.75 2.23
CA GLN A 18 -13.76 1.62 1.51
C GLN A 18 -14.83 2.12 0.53
N LEU A 19 -14.90 1.47 -0.64
CA LEU A 19 -15.95 1.71 -1.64
C LEU A 19 -17.24 1.00 -1.24
N VAL A 20 -18.33 1.77 -1.12
CA VAL A 20 -19.67 1.26 -0.86
C VAL A 20 -20.53 1.49 -2.10
N GLY A 21 -21.12 0.42 -2.63
CA GLY A 21 -22.05 0.44 -3.75
C GLY A 21 -23.51 0.48 -3.27
N TYR A 22 -24.22 1.55 -3.56
CA TYR A 22 -25.65 1.66 -3.34
C TYR A 22 -26.36 1.41 -4.66
N VAL A 23 -27.28 0.45 -4.68
CA VAL A 23 -28.00 0.06 -5.90
C VAL A 23 -29.49 0.04 -5.67
N VAL A 24 -30.24 0.39 -6.71
CA VAL A 24 -31.67 0.10 -6.80
C VAL A 24 -31.83 -1.05 -7.77
N LEU A 25 -32.35 -2.18 -7.28
CA LEU A 25 -32.47 -3.39 -8.08
C LEU A 25 -33.65 -3.29 -9.05
N ALA A 26 -33.45 -3.78 -10.27
CA ALA A 26 -34.53 -3.93 -11.25
C ALA A 26 -35.37 -5.20 -11.01
N SER A 27 -34.77 -6.21 -10.36
CA SER A 27 -35.44 -7.45 -9.96
C SER A 27 -34.76 -8.04 -8.72
N GLU A 28 -35.53 -8.73 -7.87
CA GLU A 28 -34.97 -9.48 -6.75
C GLU A 28 -34.21 -10.71 -7.26
N ALA A 29 -32.94 -10.82 -6.90
CA ALA A 29 -32.10 -11.99 -7.10
C ALA A 29 -31.34 -12.26 -5.80
N ALA A 30 -31.24 -13.50 -5.35
CA ALA A 30 -30.69 -13.80 -4.02
C ALA A 30 -29.17 -13.53 -3.91
N ASP A 31 -28.45 -13.59 -5.03
CA ASP A 31 -26.99 -13.50 -5.14
C ASP A 31 -26.52 -12.26 -5.91
N TRP A 32 -27.37 -11.23 -6.00
CA TRP A 32 -27.12 -10.03 -6.81
C TRP A 32 -25.77 -9.37 -6.48
N GLN A 33 -25.35 -9.31 -5.22
CA GLN A 33 -24.07 -8.69 -4.84
C GLN A 33 -22.89 -9.41 -5.48
N ALA A 34 -22.91 -10.75 -5.50
CA ALA A 34 -21.84 -11.56 -6.08
C ALA A 34 -21.79 -11.38 -7.60
N GLN A 35 -22.95 -11.38 -8.25
CA GLN A 35 -23.06 -11.16 -9.70
C GLN A 35 -22.54 -9.77 -10.10
N LEU A 36 -22.92 -8.71 -9.38
CA LEU A 36 -22.44 -7.36 -9.66
C LEU A 36 -20.94 -7.23 -9.45
N ALA A 37 -20.40 -7.80 -8.36
CA ALA A 37 -18.98 -7.79 -8.11
C ALA A 37 -18.20 -8.55 -9.20
N GLU A 38 -18.67 -9.73 -9.62
CA GLU A 38 -18.04 -10.49 -10.70
C GLU A 38 -18.10 -9.75 -12.04
N HIS A 39 -19.24 -9.14 -12.37
CA HIS A 39 -19.39 -8.32 -13.56
C HIS A 39 -18.37 -7.17 -13.58
N LEU A 40 -18.23 -6.43 -12.47
CA LEU A 40 -17.26 -5.34 -12.40
C LEU A 40 -15.81 -5.81 -12.51
N ARG A 41 -15.45 -6.95 -11.93
CA ARG A 41 -14.09 -7.51 -12.04
C ARG A 41 -13.66 -7.85 -13.46
N ARG A 42 -14.59 -7.99 -14.40
CA ARG A 42 -14.27 -8.21 -15.83
C ARG A 42 -13.69 -6.97 -16.50
N GLY A 43 -14.00 -5.78 -16.00
CA GLY A 43 -13.60 -4.50 -16.61
C GLY A 43 -12.81 -3.57 -15.68
N LEU A 44 -12.77 -3.84 -14.38
CA LEU A 44 -12.14 -2.99 -13.38
C LEU A 44 -11.10 -3.77 -12.56
N PRO A 45 -10.01 -3.12 -12.13
CA PRO A 45 -9.16 -3.65 -11.07
C PRO A 45 -9.95 -3.90 -9.78
N ASP A 46 -9.57 -4.92 -9.01
CA ASP A 46 -10.30 -5.33 -7.78
C ASP A 46 -10.49 -4.20 -6.77
N TYR A 47 -9.52 -3.29 -6.64
CA TYR A 47 -9.60 -2.15 -5.71
C TYR A 47 -10.66 -1.10 -6.11
N MET A 48 -11.17 -1.16 -7.35
CA MET A 48 -12.27 -0.31 -7.82
C MET A 48 -13.65 -0.96 -7.64
N VAL A 49 -13.70 -2.23 -7.24
CA VAL A 49 -14.95 -2.96 -7.03
C VAL A 49 -15.42 -2.76 -5.59
N PRO A 50 -16.65 -2.25 -5.36
CA PRO A 50 -17.18 -2.10 -4.01
C PRO A 50 -17.18 -3.41 -3.23
N ASN A 51 -16.74 -3.34 -1.98
CA ASN A 51 -16.68 -4.48 -1.06
C ASN A 51 -17.95 -4.60 -0.20
N GLN A 52 -18.74 -3.54 -0.13
CA GLN A 52 -20.04 -3.49 0.52
C GLN A 52 -21.08 -2.99 -0.46
N TRP A 53 -22.24 -3.64 -0.42
CA TRP A 53 -23.36 -3.35 -1.29
C TRP A 53 -24.62 -3.19 -0.46
N LEU A 54 -25.37 -2.11 -0.71
CA LEU A 54 -26.66 -1.86 -0.10
C LEU A 54 -27.71 -1.70 -1.20
N ALA A 55 -28.74 -2.55 -1.15
CA ALA A 55 -29.93 -2.35 -1.96
C ALA A 55 -30.81 -1.27 -1.31
N LEU A 56 -31.32 -0.34 -2.12
CA LEU A 56 -32.26 0.71 -1.72
C LEU A 56 -33.50 0.62 -2.61
N ASP A 57 -34.66 1.02 -2.07
CA ASP A 57 -35.88 1.14 -2.87
C ASP A 57 -35.77 2.29 -3.90
N SER A 58 -35.05 3.35 -3.52
CA SER A 58 -34.73 4.50 -4.37
C SER A 58 -33.48 5.21 -3.85
N LEU A 59 -32.77 5.91 -4.74
CA LEU A 59 -31.67 6.77 -4.32
C LEU A 59 -32.23 8.04 -3.65
N PRO A 60 -31.68 8.48 -2.50
CA PRO A 60 -32.15 9.69 -1.85
C PRO A 60 -31.76 10.93 -2.69
N LEU A 61 -32.74 11.74 -3.05
CA LEU A 61 -32.52 12.97 -3.81
C LEU A 61 -32.80 14.20 -2.94
N SER A 62 -31.95 15.22 -3.07
CA SER A 62 -32.18 16.56 -2.57
C SER A 62 -33.37 17.22 -3.28
N PRO A 63 -33.95 18.32 -2.74
CA PRO A 63 -35.03 19.06 -3.40
C PRO A 63 -34.72 19.51 -4.83
N ASN A 64 -33.43 19.64 -5.18
CA ASN A 64 -32.97 20.01 -6.52
C ASN A 64 -32.76 18.80 -7.45
N GLY A 65 -33.22 17.60 -7.07
CA GLY A 65 -33.10 16.38 -7.88
C GLY A 65 -31.70 15.76 -7.93
N LYS A 66 -30.72 16.30 -7.19
CA LYS A 66 -29.37 15.73 -7.08
C LYS A 66 -29.31 14.72 -5.95
N LEU A 67 -28.46 13.70 -6.07
CA LEU A 67 -28.19 12.73 -5.00
C LEU A 67 -27.84 13.43 -3.67
N ASP A 68 -28.59 13.13 -2.63
CA ASP A 68 -28.27 13.52 -1.26
C ASP A 68 -27.38 12.45 -0.60
N ARG A 69 -26.07 12.68 -0.70
CA ARG A 69 -25.06 11.77 -0.14
C ARG A 69 -25.14 11.63 1.39
N LYS A 70 -25.70 12.62 2.10
CA LYS A 70 -25.81 12.59 3.57
C LYS A 70 -26.96 11.71 4.04
N ALA A 71 -27.97 11.51 3.18
CA ALA A 71 -29.12 10.67 3.44
C ALA A 71 -28.89 9.20 3.05
N LEU A 72 -27.73 8.86 2.47
CA LEU A 72 -27.39 7.46 2.18
C LEU A 72 -27.21 6.68 3.49
N PRO A 73 -27.83 5.49 3.62
CA PRO A 73 -27.65 4.66 4.81
C PRO A 73 -26.18 4.32 5.03
N ARG A 74 -25.75 4.34 6.29
CA ARG A 74 -24.41 3.86 6.62
C ARG A 74 -24.43 2.33 6.59
N PRO A 75 -23.41 1.69 6.00
CA PRO A 75 -23.31 0.24 6.05
C PRO A 75 -23.27 -0.25 7.49
N ASP A 76 -24.01 -1.32 7.77
CA ASP A 76 -24.04 -1.89 9.09
C ASP A 76 -22.72 -2.62 9.37
N GLN A 77 -21.95 -2.15 10.36
CA GLN A 77 -20.69 -2.79 10.73
C GLN A 77 -20.93 -4.16 11.38
N THR A 78 -22.15 -4.44 11.86
CA THR A 78 -22.50 -5.73 12.49
C THR A 78 -22.62 -6.87 11.49
N ALA A 79 -22.91 -6.59 10.21
CA ALA A 79 -22.92 -7.61 9.16
C ALA A 79 -21.52 -8.24 8.96
N LYS A 80 -20.43 -7.51 9.24
CA LYS A 80 -19.05 -8.05 9.21
C LYS A 80 -18.85 -9.19 10.20
N ALA A 81 -19.59 -9.22 11.32
CA ALA A 81 -19.45 -10.26 12.34
C ALA A 81 -20.10 -11.60 11.91
N ARG A 82 -21.06 -11.60 10.96
CA ARG A 82 -21.74 -12.82 10.52
C ARG A 82 -20.91 -13.65 9.53
N ASP A 83 -19.98 -13.03 8.81
CA ASP A 83 -19.12 -13.70 7.82
C ASP A 83 -17.67 -13.89 8.32
N TYR A 84 -17.40 -13.59 9.59
CA TYR A 84 -16.08 -13.81 10.19
C TYR A 84 -15.78 -15.31 10.28
N GLN A 85 -14.78 -15.75 9.52
CA GLN A 85 -14.21 -17.09 9.60
C GLN A 85 -12.82 -17.00 10.22
N ALA A 86 -12.67 -17.59 11.41
CA ALA A 86 -11.41 -17.55 12.14
C ALA A 86 -10.30 -18.32 11.39
N PRO A 87 -9.04 -17.85 11.45
CA PRO A 87 -7.89 -18.61 10.94
C PRO A 87 -7.72 -19.93 11.70
N ALA A 88 -7.48 -21.01 10.94
CA ALA A 88 -7.44 -22.37 11.49
C ALA A 88 -6.05 -23.00 11.37
N THR A 89 -5.32 -22.71 10.30
CA THR A 89 -3.97 -23.25 10.10
C THR A 89 -2.90 -22.33 10.70
N PRO A 90 -1.71 -22.85 11.08
CA PRO A 90 -0.61 -22.02 11.58
C PRO A 90 -0.23 -20.87 10.64
N THR A 91 -0.24 -21.12 9.33
CA THR A 91 0.06 -20.10 8.31
C THR A 91 -1.03 -19.03 8.24
N GLU A 92 -2.31 -19.42 8.28
CA GLU A 92 -3.42 -18.46 8.33
C GLU A 92 -3.38 -17.61 9.60
N ILE A 93 -3.11 -18.22 10.76
CA ILE A 93 -3.04 -17.52 12.04
C ILE A 93 -1.93 -16.47 11.99
N ALA A 94 -0.71 -16.87 11.59
CA ALA A 94 0.42 -15.95 11.47
C ALA A 94 0.17 -14.82 10.46
N LEU A 95 -0.42 -15.13 9.29
CA LEU A 95 -0.76 -14.11 8.30
C LEU A 95 -1.83 -13.15 8.82
N ALA A 96 -2.88 -13.65 9.48
CA ALA A 96 -3.93 -12.82 10.07
C ALA A 96 -3.39 -11.90 11.17
N GLU A 97 -2.47 -12.39 12.01
CA GLU A 97 -1.78 -11.57 13.03
C GLU A 97 -0.91 -10.49 12.40
N ILE A 98 -0.15 -10.82 11.36
CA ILE A 98 0.65 -9.84 10.60
C ILE A 98 -0.26 -8.76 9.99
N TRP A 99 -1.39 -9.15 9.40
CA TRP A 99 -2.34 -8.20 8.81
C TRP A 99 -2.94 -7.28 9.86
N GLN A 100 -3.38 -7.81 11.00
CA GLN A 100 -3.86 -7.01 12.13
C GLN A 100 -2.84 -5.95 12.55
N ALA A 101 -1.58 -6.36 12.72
CA ALA A 101 -0.50 -5.47 13.15
C ALA A 101 -0.06 -4.44 12.08
N VAL A 102 -0.30 -4.69 10.80
CA VAL A 102 0.04 -3.74 9.71
C VAL A 102 -1.12 -2.78 9.45
N LEU A 103 -2.35 -3.30 9.42
CA LEU A 103 -3.56 -2.53 9.12
C LEU A 103 -4.07 -1.74 10.33
N GLY A 104 -3.63 -2.08 11.54
CA GLY A 104 -4.20 -1.55 12.78
C GLY A 104 -5.67 -1.96 12.95
N ALA A 105 -6.03 -3.13 12.41
CA ALA A 105 -7.39 -3.67 12.43
C ALA A 105 -7.62 -4.56 13.67
N GLY A 106 -8.90 -4.79 14.00
CA GLY A 106 -9.30 -5.85 14.92
C GLY A 106 -9.13 -7.25 14.30
N PRO A 107 -9.69 -8.32 14.91
CA PRO A 107 -9.56 -9.68 14.40
C PRO A 107 -9.88 -9.79 12.89
N VAL A 108 -8.94 -10.36 12.13
CA VAL A 108 -9.06 -10.52 10.66
C VAL A 108 -9.47 -11.94 10.32
N GLY A 109 -10.60 -12.09 9.63
CA GLY A 109 -11.10 -13.36 9.13
C GLY A 109 -10.39 -13.83 7.86
N VAL A 110 -10.37 -15.14 7.61
CA VAL A 110 -9.58 -15.72 6.51
C VAL A 110 -10.08 -15.39 5.11
N THR A 111 -11.35 -15.01 5.00
CA THR A 111 -12.04 -14.64 3.76
C THR A 111 -12.09 -13.13 3.54
N GLU A 112 -11.67 -12.33 4.51
CA GLU A 112 -11.64 -10.87 4.38
C GLU A 112 -10.56 -10.43 3.40
N ASN A 113 -10.89 -9.42 2.61
CA ASN A 113 -10.00 -8.90 1.58
C ASN A 113 -9.06 -7.84 2.15
N PHE A 114 -7.75 -7.96 1.88
CA PHE A 114 -6.71 -7.06 2.39
C PHE A 114 -6.97 -5.59 2.05
N PHE A 115 -7.28 -5.32 0.77
CA PHE A 115 -7.50 -3.96 0.27
C PHE A 115 -8.84 -3.42 0.74
N ALA A 116 -9.84 -4.30 0.87
CA ALA A 116 -11.07 -3.96 1.54
C ALA A 116 -10.78 -3.48 2.97
N LEU A 117 -9.88 -4.11 3.72
CA LEU A 117 -9.51 -3.69 5.08
C LEU A 117 -8.67 -2.40 5.13
N GLY A 118 -8.44 -1.72 4.01
CA GLY A 118 -7.67 -0.48 3.92
C GLY A 118 -6.18 -0.69 3.64
N GLY A 119 -5.80 -1.90 3.24
CA GLY A 119 -4.44 -2.20 2.78
C GLY A 119 -4.09 -1.48 1.48
N ASP A 120 -2.83 -1.12 1.32
CA ASP A 120 -2.27 -0.53 0.10
C ASP A 120 -0.94 -1.20 -0.30
N SER A 121 -0.24 -0.64 -1.30
CA SER A 121 1.05 -1.17 -1.75
C SER A 121 2.16 -1.09 -0.70
N ILE A 122 2.20 -0.03 0.13
CA ILE A 122 3.21 0.13 1.19
C ILE A 122 2.95 -0.92 2.27
N MET A 123 1.70 -1.09 2.68
CA MET A 123 1.29 -2.09 3.65
C MET A 123 1.53 -3.51 3.12
N SER A 124 1.32 -3.75 1.82
CA SER A 124 1.64 -5.03 1.18
C SER A 124 3.13 -5.38 1.31
N ILE A 125 4.02 -4.40 1.13
CA ILE A 125 5.48 -4.59 1.31
C ILE A 125 5.80 -4.91 2.78
N GLN A 126 5.17 -4.22 3.73
CA GLN A 126 5.35 -4.49 5.15
C GLN A 126 4.87 -5.89 5.55
N VAL A 127 3.70 -6.32 5.06
CA VAL A 127 3.18 -7.68 5.27
C VAL A 127 4.17 -8.72 4.75
N VAL A 128 4.67 -8.55 3.52
CA VAL A 128 5.65 -9.47 2.92
C VAL A 128 6.93 -9.54 3.75
N SER A 129 7.43 -8.39 4.20
CA SER A 129 8.63 -8.33 5.04
C SER A 129 8.46 -9.06 6.37
N ARG A 130 7.33 -8.86 7.06
CA ARG A 130 7.02 -9.52 8.34
C ARG A 130 6.72 -11.02 8.15
N ALA A 131 6.03 -11.39 7.09
CA ALA A 131 5.77 -12.80 6.75
C ALA A 131 7.09 -13.55 6.52
N ARG A 132 8.04 -12.95 5.80
CA ARG A 132 9.37 -13.53 5.59
C ARG A 132 10.12 -13.77 6.91
N GLN A 133 10.01 -12.84 7.87
CA GLN A 133 10.59 -13.01 9.21
C GLN A 133 9.94 -14.15 10.00
N ALA A 134 8.68 -14.50 9.68
CA ALA A 134 7.97 -15.65 10.23
C ALA A 134 8.18 -16.95 9.42
N GLY A 135 9.09 -16.98 8.44
CA GLY A 135 9.31 -18.15 7.58
C GLY A 135 8.22 -18.38 6.51
N ILE A 136 7.37 -17.37 6.26
CA ILE A 136 6.29 -17.41 5.28
C ILE A 136 6.71 -16.58 4.07
N HIS A 137 7.07 -17.26 2.98
CA HIS A 137 7.53 -16.63 1.76
C HIS A 137 6.36 -16.35 0.82
N ILE A 138 6.02 -15.07 0.71
CA ILE A 138 5.02 -14.51 -0.20
C ILE A 138 5.63 -13.32 -0.96
N THR A 139 5.01 -12.91 -2.06
CA THR A 139 5.43 -11.73 -2.82
C THR A 139 4.32 -10.66 -2.80
N PRO A 140 4.64 -9.37 -3.01
CA PRO A 140 3.60 -8.35 -3.16
C PRO A 140 2.63 -8.73 -4.28
N LYS A 141 3.15 -9.25 -5.41
CA LYS A 141 2.33 -9.76 -6.51
C LYS A 141 1.35 -10.84 -6.06
N ALA A 142 1.80 -11.82 -5.28
CA ALA A 142 0.94 -12.88 -4.76
C ALA A 142 -0.17 -12.31 -3.86
N LEU A 143 0.13 -11.33 -3.00
CA LEU A 143 -0.89 -10.67 -2.17
C LEU A 143 -1.94 -9.93 -3.04
N PHE A 144 -1.53 -9.25 -4.10
CA PHE A 144 -2.45 -8.63 -5.07
C PHE A 144 -3.32 -9.66 -5.82
N GLN A 145 -2.80 -10.85 -6.09
CA GLN A 145 -3.55 -11.93 -6.77
C GLN A 145 -4.43 -12.75 -5.80
N HIS A 146 -4.00 -12.89 -4.55
CA HIS A 146 -4.58 -13.73 -3.52
C HIS A 146 -4.90 -12.87 -2.29
N GLN A 147 -5.95 -12.07 -2.42
CA GLN A 147 -6.21 -10.93 -1.54
C GLN A 147 -6.84 -11.28 -0.20
N THR A 148 -6.97 -12.56 0.13
CA THR A 148 -7.50 -13.04 1.42
C THR A 148 -6.47 -13.91 2.10
N VAL A 149 -6.48 -13.97 3.43
CA VAL A 149 -5.52 -14.81 4.20
C VAL A 149 -5.60 -16.27 3.76
N GLN A 150 -6.80 -16.81 3.54
CA GLN A 150 -7.00 -18.19 3.06
C GLN A 150 -6.31 -18.44 1.71
N ARG A 151 -6.55 -17.55 0.73
CA ARG A 151 -5.99 -17.71 -0.62
C ARG A 151 -4.49 -17.47 -0.63
N LEU A 152 -4.00 -16.54 0.19
CA LEU A 152 -2.58 -16.24 0.29
C LEU A 152 -1.81 -17.36 0.99
N ALA A 153 -2.38 -17.93 2.05
CA ALA A 153 -1.81 -19.09 2.76
C ALA A 153 -1.67 -20.30 1.81
N ALA A 154 -2.65 -20.51 0.92
CA ALA A 154 -2.62 -21.62 -0.03
C ALA A 154 -1.48 -21.55 -1.07
N VAL A 155 -0.94 -20.36 -1.32
CA VAL A 155 0.18 -20.15 -2.27
C VAL A 155 1.49 -19.77 -1.57
N ALA A 156 1.47 -19.65 -0.24
CA ALA A 156 2.64 -19.31 0.54
C ALA A 156 3.62 -20.49 0.58
N GLN A 157 4.90 -20.20 0.46
CA GLN A 157 5.95 -21.19 0.65
C GLN A 157 6.48 -21.09 2.07
N LEU A 158 6.52 -22.21 2.79
CA LEU A 158 7.08 -22.28 4.12
C LEU A 158 8.57 -22.63 4.04
N GLY A 159 9.38 -21.91 4.80
CA GLY A 159 10.82 -22.10 4.88
C GLY A 159 11.38 -21.56 6.18
N GLU A 160 12.67 -21.77 6.40
CA GLU A 160 13.34 -21.10 7.52
C GLU A 160 13.25 -19.58 7.35
N ALA A 161 13.08 -18.88 8.47
CA ALA A 161 13.17 -17.44 8.51
C ALA A 161 14.59 -17.00 8.15
N VAL A 162 14.88 -16.90 6.86
CA VAL A 162 16.18 -16.39 6.37
C VAL A 162 16.12 -14.87 6.43
N VAL A 163 16.44 -14.34 7.60
CA VAL A 163 16.86 -12.96 7.75
C VAL A 163 18.36 -12.95 7.47
N PRO A 164 18.82 -12.55 6.27
CA PRO A 164 20.25 -12.40 6.03
C PRO A 164 20.80 -11.48 7.11
N ARG A 165 21.86 -11.91 7.81
CA ARG A 165 22.62 -11.01 8.69
C ARG A 165 23.35 -10.03 7.80
N ILE A 166 22.69 -8.91 7.53
CA ILE A 166 23.27 -7.78 6.81
C ILE A 166 23.98 -6.94 7.86
N ASP A 167 25.28 -6.72 7.66
CA ASP A 167 26.03 -5.78 8.49
C ASP A 167 25.35 -4.41 8.44
N GLN A 168 25.10 -3.83 9.61
CA GLN A 168 24.48 -2.52 9.77
C GLN A 168 25.54 -1.43 10.05
N GLY A 169 26.83 -1.79 10.01
CA GLY A 169 27.93 -0.83 10.06
C GLY A 169 27.97 0.06 8.82
N PRO A 170 28.63 1.23 8.88
CA PRO A 170 28.70 2.13 7.74
C PRO A 170 29.45 1.51 6.57
N VAL A 171 28.88 1.59 5.37
CA VAL A 171 29.57 1.14 4.16
C VAL A 171 30.69 2.12 3.80
N THR A 172 31.86 1.56 3.48
CA THR A 172 33.07 2.30 3.10
C THR A 172 33.73 1.66 1.87
N GLY A 173 34.45 2.46 1.09
CA GLY A 173 35.17 2.01 -0.10
C GLY A 173 34.29 1.80 -1.34
N SER A 174 34.81 1.03 -2.28
CA SER A 174 34.22 0.80 -3.61
C SER A 174 33.23 -0.37 -3.61
N ALA A 175 32.14 -0.21 -4.34
CA ALA A 175 31.13 -1.21 -4.61
C ALA A 175 30.79 -1.24 -6.11
N PRO A 176 30.37 -2.41 -6.64
CA PRO A 176 29.85 -2.47 -8.00
C PRO A 176 28.55 -1.67 -8.12
N LEU A 177 28.30 -1.10 -9.29
CA LEU A 177 27.03 -0.43 -9.58
C LEU A 177 25.86 -1.43 -9.49
N LEU A 178 24.76 -0.99 -8.87
CA LEU A 178 23.50 -1.70 -8.89
C LEU A 178 22.90 -1.74 -10.31
N PRO A 179 22.03 -2.70 -10.65
CA PRO A 179 21.49 -2.83 -12.00
C PRO A 179 20.85 -1.54 -12.56
N PHE A 180 20.11 -0.79 -11.72
CA PHE A 180 19.50 0.47 -12.14
C PHE A 180 20.54 1.59 -12.34
N GLN A 181 21.64 1.59 -11.57
CA GLN A 181 22.73 2.56 -11.73
C GLN A 181 23.51 2.29 -13.02
N GLN A 182 23.77 1.02 -13.34
CA GLN A 182 24.36 0.62 -14.63
C GLN A 182 23.48 1.07 -15.80
N TRP A 183 22.17 0.78 -15.73
CA TRP A 183 21.21 1.23 -16.73
C TRP A 183 21.16 2.76 -16.86
N PHE A 184 21.22 3.48 -15.74
CA PHE A 184 21.23 4.93 -15.71
C PHE A 184 22.48 5.51 -16.40
N PHE A 185 23.68 5.10 -15.98
CA PHE A 185 24.93 5.62 -16.53
C PHE A 185 25.23 5.14 -17.97
N ALA A 186 24.61 4.05 -18.42
CA ALA A 186 24.70 3.61 -19.81
C ALA A 186 23.92 4.52 -20.78
N GLN A 187 23.02 5.38 -20.29
CA GLN A 187 22.24 6.26 -21.16
C GLN A 187 23.05 7.49 -21.59
N ARG A 188 22.96 7.83 -22.88
CA ARG A 188 23.40 9.14 -23.37
C ARG A 188 22.32 10.18 -23.05
N MET A 189 22.52 10.91 -21.96
CA MET A 189 21.61 11.99 -21.54
C MET A 189 22.03 13.31 -22.16
N SER A 190 21.11 13.95 -22.88
CA SER A 190 21.31 15.32 -23.38
C SER A 190 21.14 16.36 -22.26
N GLU A 191 20.22 16.12 -21.31
CA GLU A 191 19.85 17.02 -20.22
C GLU A 191 19.94 16.30 -18.85
N PRO A 192 21.14 16.02 -18.33
CA PRO A 192 21.32 15.22 -17.10
C PRO A 192 20.66 15.85 -15.87
N GLN A 193 20.51 17.18 -15.83
CA GLN A 193 19.89 17.91 -14.72
C GLN A 193 18.40 17.60 -14.50
N HIS A 194 17.71 16.98 -15.47
CA HIS A 194 16.32 16.55 -15.29
C HIS A 194 16.15 15.49 -14.19
N TRP A 195 17.25 14.84 -13.80
CA TRP A 195 17.26 13.86 -12.72
C TRP A 195 17.53 14.46 -11.34
N ASN A 196 17.71 15.79 -11.26
CA ASN A 196 17.80 16.49 -9.98
C ASN A 196 16.41 16.60 -9.34
N GLN A 197 16.33 16.26 -8.07
CA GLN A 197 15.14 16.51 -7.24
C GLN A 197 15.42 17.69 -6.34
N SER A 198 14.55 18.70 -6.37
CA SER A 198 14.62 19.87 -5.50
C SER A 198 13.27 20.11 -4.84
N LEU A 199 13.30 20.54 -3.59
CA LEU A 199 12.11 20.84 -2.80
C LEU A 199 12.33 22.17 -2.08
N LEU A 200 11.35 23.06 -2.18
CA LEU A 200 11.31 24.29 -1.39
C LEU A 200 10.33 24.13 -0.24
N LEU A 201 10.83 24.20 0.98
CA LEU A 201 10.03 24.16 2.19
C LEU A 201 9.97 25.56 2.81
N ARG A 202 8.75 26.00 3.17
CA ARG A 202 8.54 27.23 3.94
C ARG A 202 8.22 26.84 5.37
N GLY A 203 9.12 27.19 6.29
CA GLY A 203 8.86 27.06 7.73
C GLY A 203 7.72 27.98 8.17
N THR A 204 6.91 27.52 9.12
CA THR A 204 5.93 28.35 9.84
C THR A 204 6.59 29.15 10.97
N GLU A 205 7.82 28.77 11.33
CA GLU A 205 8.64 29.38 12.38
C GLU A 205 10.06 29.63 11.85
N THR A 206 10.82 30.44 12.57
CA THR A 206 12.23 30.69 12.25
C THR A 206 13.04 29.41 12.41
N VAL A 207 13.79 29.03 11.37
CA VAL A 207 14.66 27.86 11.40
C VAL A 207 16.03 28.24 11.97
N ASP A 208 16.47 27.53 13.01
CA ASP A 208 17.85 27.63 13.50
C ASP A 208 18.79 26.92 12.52
N ALA A 209 19.64 27.71 11.84
CA ALA A 209 20.59 27.21 10.85
C ALA A 209 21.61 26.24 11.44
N ALA A 210 22.07 26.46 12.69
CA ALA A 210 23.05 25.58 13.33
C ALA A 210 22.42 24.22 13.67
N ALA A 211 21.19 24.22 14.19
CA ALA A 211 20.44 23.00 14.45
C ALA A 211 20.14 22.22 13.15
N LEU A 212 19.77 22.93 12.07
CA LEU A 212 19.55 22.33 10.76
C LEU A 212 20.84 21.70 10.20
N GLU A 213 21.98 22.39 10.31
CA GLU A 213 23.27 21.86 9.86
C GLU A 213 23.63 20.56 10.61
N GLN A 214 23.44 20.51 11.93
CA GLN A 214 23.65 19.29 12.72
C GLN A 214 22.71 18.15 12.32
N ALA A 215 21.44 18.45 12.05
CA ALA A 215 20.50 17.44 11.57
C ALA A 215 20.90 16.88 10.20
N LEU A 216 21.35 17.72 9.27
CA LEU A 216 21.83 17.30 7.96
C LEU A 216 23.13 16.47 8.07
N LEU A 217 24.05 16.83 8.96
CA LEU A 217 25.26 16.05 9.23
C LEU A 217 24.93 14.66 9.78
N ALA A 218 23.96 14.57 10.69
CA ALA A 218 23.48 13.29 11.21
C ALA A 218 22.89 12.41 10.10
N LEU A 219 22.06 12.98 9.22
CA LEU A 219 21.51 12.26 8.06
C LEU A 219 22.60 11.81 7.09
N TYR A 220 23.58 12.67 6.78
CA TYR A 220 24.71 12.36 5.92
C TYR A 220 25.54 11.19 6.46
N ALA A 221 25.80 11.15 7.77
CA ALA A 221 26.55 10.07 8.41
C ALA A 221 25.74 8.76 8.48
N GLN A 222 24.42 8.85 8.70
CA GLN A 222 23.52 7.70 8.84
C GLN A 222 23.18 7.02 7.51
N HIS A 223 23.11 7.78 6.41
CA HIS A 223 22.65 7.28 5.11
C HIS A 223 23.80 7.20 4.10
N ASP A 224 24.34 6.00 3.92
CA ASP A 224 25.44 5.70 3.00
C ASP A 224 25.23 6.20 1.57
N ALA A 225 23.99 6.20 1.10
CA ALA A 225 23.60 6.69 -0.22
C ALA A 225 23.91 8.19 -0.43
N LEU A 226 23.88 9.00 0.63
CA LEU A 226 24.23 10.43 0.57
C LEU A 226 25.74 10.66 0.42
N ARG A 227 26.54 9.61 0.66
CA ARG A 227 28.01 9.63 0.53
C ARG A 227 28.48 9.01 -0.78
N LEU A 228 27.57 8.51 -1.62
CA LEU A 228 27.92 7.85 -2.87
C LEU A 228 28.48 8.83 -3.90
N ARG A 229 29.57 8.41 -4.53
CA ARG A 229 30.20 9.03 -5.70
C ARG A 229 30.30 7.98 -6.79
N PHE A 230 30.10 8.38 -8.04
CA PHE A 230 30.15 7.45 -9.17
C PHE A 230 31.25 7.89 -10.13
N ALA A 231 32.18 6.98 -10.41
CA ALA A 231 33.29 7.20 -11.32
C ALA A 231 33.70 5.86 -11.95
N ASP A 232 34.17 5.87 -13.19
CA ASP A 232 34.79 4.71 -13.86
C ASP A 232 33.99 3.39 -13.77
N GLY A 233 32.65 3.47 -13.77
CA GLY A 233 31.77 2.31 -13.70
C GLY A 233 31.65 1.67 -12.32
N SER A 234 32.05 2.37 -11.25
CA SER A 234 31.90 1.95 -9.86
C SER A 234 31.18 2.99 -9.00
N ALA A 235 30.75 2.56 -7.81
CA ALA A 235 30.22 3.41 -6.76
C ALA A 235 31.23 3.45 -5.60
N GLU A 236 31.61 4.63 -5.14
CA GLU A 236 32.52 4.84 -4.02
C GLU A 236 31.80 5.56 -2.88
N HIS A 237 31.92 5.02 -1.66
CA HIS A 237 31.37 5.65 -0.46
C HIS A 237 32.38 6.63 0.12
N GLY A 238 32.03 7.92 0.10
CA GLY A 238 32.80 8.99 0.71
C GLY A 238 32.88 8.91 2.24
N PRO A 239 33.67 9.79 2.89
CA PRO A 239 33.86 9.79 4.34
C PRO A 239 32.57 10.08 5.11
N LEU A 240 32.52 9.65 6.38
CA LEU A 240 31.40 9.89 7.30
C LEU A 240 31.19 11.36 7.68
N GLN A 241 32.19 12.21 7.44
CA GLN A 241 32.10 13.66 7.61
C GLN A 241 32.29 14.33 6.25
N PRO A 242 31.44 15.30 5.88
CA PRO A 242 31.60 16.01 4.62
C PRO A 242 32.82 16.91 4.67
N ALA A 243 33.47 17.10 3.52
CA ALA A 243 34.64 17.97 3.40
C ALA A 243 34.31 19.46 3.43
N GLN A 244 33.03 19.82 3.28
CA GLN A 244 32.53 21.19 3.26
C GLN A 244 31.22 21.28 4.06
N PRO A 245 30.87 22.48 4.56
CA PRO A 245 29.55 22.74 5.15
C PRO A 245 28.42 22.35 4.20
N LEU A 246 27.34 21.78 4.75
CA LEU A 246 26.18 21.35 3.97
C LEU A 246 25.22 22.51 3.67
N LEU A 247 25.19 23.53 4.54
CA LEU A 247 24.42 24.74 4.30
C LEU A 247 25.22 25.72 3.46
N TRP A 248 24.62 26.16 2.37
CA TRP A 248 25.12 27.31 1.64
C TRP A 248 24.89 28.56 2.49
N ARG A 249 25.97 29.28 2.80
CA ARG A 249 25.96 30.53 3.58
C ARG A 249 26.29 31.70 2.67
#